data_AF-A0A936DZR6-F1
#
_entry.id   AF-A0A936DZR6-F1
#
_cell.length_a   1.000
_cell.length_b   1.000
_cell.length_c   1.000
_cell.angle_alpha   90.00
_cell.angle_beta   90.00
_cell.angle_gamma   90.00
#
_symmetry.space_group_name_H-M   'P 1'
#
loop_
_entity.id
_entity.type
_entity.pdbx_description
1 polymer ?
#
loop_
_entity_poly.entity_id
_entity_poly.type
_entity_poly.pdbx_seq_one_letter_code
_entity_poly.pdbx_strand_id
1 'polypeptide(L)'
;MGATGGGVWKTTDAGQSWVNISDGFFETGSIGAIGVADSDPNVIYVGTGSAAIRSNVIQGRGIYKSTDAGKTWQNFGLREAGQIGSIRVDPRNAKVAFVAVLGQPFGPNNDRGVFRTKDGGNTWQKVLFINNRTGVVSLAMNASNPDEIYAGAWRGERRPWTIISGGPAEEGGIYKSTDGGSNWTKLSKGLPQKLIGKVDVDISQSDPKRVYAILEAPGTEGGVYRSDDSGASWTQTSREQSLIARPFYYTYIDADPKNPDVVWVNNLSMSKSTDGGKTFRRAGTPHGDNHGLWINPDTPEIMIQSNDGGANVTLNGGRSWSTIYNQPTAEIYQVAVDNQFPYRVYGAQQDNTTVITPGLPPMDGGFDNPIQLWMQGPGCETGPIMPSPLNPKIVYGVCKGEFYRMNMETGQTASYWVHPQNRYGHNPKDILYRFQRVSPMEISPHNPRVLYHASHVVHRSMDEGVTWTVISPDLTANEPAKQVISGEPITRDITGEEVYSTIYALRESTLEPGVIWSGANDGPVFVTRDNGKTWKNVTPKRPPPRRPRAEHRTLAASQRLGIHCRLSISSQRLATLHLRHQRLRCDLEAVD
;
A
#
# COMPACT_ATOMS: atom_id res chain seq x y z
N MET A 1 -6.56 -5.52 13.25
CA MET A 1 -5.73 -5.02 12.13
C MET A 1 -6.56 -5.03 10.86
N GLY A 2 -6.44 -4.00 10.01
CA GLY A 2 -6.88 -4.04 8.62
C GLY A 2 -5.64 -4.00 7.71
N ALA A 3 -5.56 -4.88 6.71
CA ALA A 3 -4.41 -4.96 5.81
C ALA A 3 -4.72 -4.34 4.43
N THR A 4 -3.69 -3.88 3.71
CA THR A 4 -3.82 -3.23 2.39
C THR A 4 -4.23 -4.21 1.27
N GLY A 5 -4.12 -5.52 1.50
CA GLY A 5 -4.58 -6.59 0.60
C GLY A 5 -4.94 -7.90 1.29
N GLY A 6 -5.00 -7.92 2.63
CA GLY A 6 -5.15 -9.14 3.44
C GLY A 6 -6.41 -9.20 4.30
N GLY A 7 -7.34 -8.25 4.18
CA GLY A 7 -8.58 -8.24 4.94
C GLY A 7 -8.43 -7.79 6.40
N VAL A 8 -9.38 -8.22 7.23
CA VAL A 8 -9.48 -7.84 8.65
C VAL A 8 -9.06 -9.00 9.54
N TRP A 9 -8.18 -8.70 10.49
CA TRP A 9 -7.63 -9.65 11.43
C TRP A 9 -7.91 -9.23 12.87
N LYS A 10 -8.22 -10.23 13.70
CA LYS A 10 -8.54 -10.08 15.12
C LYS A 10 -7.57 -10.88 15.98
N THR A 11 -7.17 -10.29 17.10
CA THR A 11 -6.49 -10.98 18.20
C THR A 11 -7.36 -10.91 19.45
N THR A 12 -7.24 -11.91 20.31
CA THR A 12 -7.88 -11.95 21.65
C THR A 12 -6.87 -12.27 22.75
N ASP A 13 -5.58 -12.33 22.42
CA ASP A 13 -4.49 -12.79 23.29
C ASP A 13 -3.29 -11.82 23.26
N ALA A 14 -3.58 -10.52 23.11
CA ALA A 14 -2.58 -9.46 23.05
C ALA A 14 -1.52 -9.65 21.94
N GLY A 15 -1.97 -10.07 20.75
CA GLY A 15 -1.14 -10.17 19.55
C GLY A 15 -0.25 -11.40 19.49
N GLN A 16 -0.49 -12.42 20.32
CA GLN A 16 0.19 -13.71 20.22
C GLN A 16 -0.33 -14.53 19.05
N SER A 17 -1.62 -14.39 18.73
CA SER A 17 -2.24 -14.94 17.52
C SER A 17 -3.19 -13.93 16.88
N TRP A 18 -3.33 -14.05 15.56
CA TRP A 18 -4.26 -13.27 14.74
C TRP A 18 -5.07 -14.19 13.85
N VAL A 19 -6.38 -13.97 13.80
CA VAL A 19 -7.33 -14.72 12.98
C VAL A 19 -7.96 -13.79 11.97
N ASN A 20 -7.96 -14.19 10.70
CA ASN A 20 -8.70 -13.48 9.66
C ASN A 20 -10.20 -13.67 9.92
N ILE A 21 -10.94 -12.57 9.92
CA ILE A 21 -12.38 -12.56 10.19
C ILE A 21 -13.19 -12.02 9.00
N SER A 22 -12.58 -11.73 7.85
CA SER A 22 -13.24 -11.12 6.68
C SER A 22 -13.32 -12.02 5.44
N ASP A 23 -12.48 -13.05 5.37
CA ASP A 23 -12.39 -13.91 4.20
C ASP A 23 -13.71 -14.61 3.91
N GLY A 24 -14.05 -14.68 2.62
CA GLY A 24 -15.34 -15.21 2.16
C GLY A 24 -16.50 -14.20 2.20
N PHE A 25 -16.33 -13.04 2.85
CA PHE A 25 -17.35 -11.98 2.89
C PHE A 25 -17.01 -10.76 2.05
N PHE A 26 -15.74 -10.34 2.02
CA PHE A 26 -15.34 -9.06 1.41
C PHE A 26 -14.98 -9.24 -0.05
N GLU A 27 -15.42 -8.30 -0.89
CA GLU A 27 -15.07 -8.26 -2.32
C GLU A 27 -13.69 -7.68 -2.61
N THR A 28 -13.03 -7.09 -1.61
CA THR A 28 -11.69 -6.52 -1.72
C THR A 28 -10.96 -6.75 -0.39
N GLY A 29 -9.69 -7.12 -0.47
CA GLY A 29 -8.84 -7.33 0.70
C GLY A 29 -8.23 -6.05 1.27
N SER A 30 -8.47 -4.89 0.64
CA SER A 30 -7.89 -3.61 1.05
C SER A 30 -8.76 -2.94 2.10
N ILE A 31 -8.20 -2.69 3.29
CA ILE A 31 -8.89 -2.11 4.44
C ILE A 31 -8.28 -0.75 4.78
N GLY A 32 -9.11 0.28 4.83
CA GLY A 32 -8.67 1.66 5.02
C GLY A 32 -9.01 2.20 6.39
N ALA A 33 -10.08 1.69 7.02
CA ALA A 33 -10.47 2.09 8.36
C ALA A 33 -11.29 1.01 9.07
N ILE A 34 -11.18 0.97 10.39
CA ILE A 34 -11.98 0.11 11.26
C ILE A 34 -12.52 0.99 12.39
N GLY A 35 -13.82 0.90 12.66
CA GLY A 35 -14.47 1.52 13.82
C GLY A 35 -15.24 0.47 14.62
N VAL A 36 -14.86 0.26 15.88
CA VAL A 36 -15.58 -0.58 16.83
C VAL A 36 -16.45 0.32 17.70
N ALA A 37 -17.69 -0.08 17.98
CA ALA A 37 -18.57 0.72 18.82
C ALA A 37 -18.30 0.52 20.31
N ASP A 38 -18.02 1.60 21.05
CA ASP A 38 -17.80 1.52 22.51
C ASP A 38 -19.07 1.08 23.28
N SER A 39 -20.25 1.47 22.77
CA SER A 39 -21.55 1.08 23.34
C SER A 39 -21.93 -0.38 23.10
N ASP A 40 -21.34 -1.02 22.09
CA ASP A 40 -21.54 -2.45 21.80
C ASP A 40 -20.36 -2.99 20.96
N PRO A 41 -19.35 -3.61 21.61
CA PRO A 41 -18.17 -4.13 20.93
C PRO A 41 -18.44 -5.25 19.90
N ASN A 42 -19.66 -5.78 19.81
CA ASN A 42 -20.04 -6.69 18.73
C ASN A 42 -20.25 -5.96 17.40
N VAL A 43 -20.51 -4.64 17.44
CA VAL A 43 -20.73 -3.81 16.26
C VAL A 43 -19.39 -3.27 15.75
N ILE A 44 -19.02 -3.71 14.55
CA ILE A 44 -17.78 -3.30 13.88
C ILE A 44 -18.13 -2.77 12.49
N TYR A 45 -17.70 -1.56 12.18
CA TYR A 45 -17.72 -0.98 10.83
C TYR A 45 -16.33 -1.06 10.22
N VAL A 46 -16.25 -1.48 8.96
CA VAL A 46 -15.00 -1.58 8.21
C VAL A 46 -15.13 -0.86 6.89
N GLY A 47 -14.28 0.13 6.68
CA GLY A 47 -14.13 0.85 5.44
C GLY A 47 -13.07 0.19 4.58
N THR A 48 -13.43 -0.15 3.34
CA THR A 48 -12.50 -0.77 2.39
C THR A 48 -11.79 0.26 1.51
N GLY A 49 -10.69 -0.15 0.89
CA GLY A 49 -9.76 0.73 0.18
C GLY A 49 -8.58 1.16 1.06
N SER A 50 -7.79 2.13 0.62
CA SER A 50 -6.74 2.78 1.40
C SER A 50 -6.63 4.26 1.04
N ALA A 51 -6.64 5.12 2.06
CA ALA A 51 -6.37 6.54 1.92
C ALA A 51 -4.87 6.85 1.73
N ALA A 52 -3.97 5.87 1.91
CA ALA A 52 -2.57 5.95 1.50
C ALA A 52 -2.45 5.65 0.00
N ILE A 53 -2.88 6.60 -0.84
CA ILE A 53 -3.02 6.38 -2.29
C ILE A 53 -1.65 6.29 -2.98
N ARG A 54 -1.18 5.07 -3.25
CA ARG A 54 -0.01 4.80 -4.13
C ARG A 54 -0.45 4.64 -5.59
N SER A 55 0.50 4.55 -6.53
CA SER A 55 0.22 4.36 -7.97
C SER A 55 -0.50 3.04 -8.29
N ASN A 56 -0.36 2.04 -7.42
CA ASN A 56 -0.94 0.70 -7.51
C ASN A 56 -2.03 0.42 -6.44
N VAL A 57 -2.72 1.46 -5.95
CA VAL A 57 -3.72 1.34 -4.89
C VAL A 57 -4.92 0.44 -5.26
N ILE A 58 -5.31 -0.45 -4.36
CA ILE A 58 -6.52 -1.27 -4.50
C ILE A 58 -7.77 -0.42 -4.18
N GLN A 59 -8.82 -0.58 -4.97
CA GLN A 59 -10.06 0.17 -4.77
C GLN A 59 -10.89 -0.41 -3.64
N GLY A 60 -11.50 0.47 -2.84
CA GLY A 60 -12.55 0.11 -1.90
C GLY A 60 -13.85 -0.32 -2.57
N ARG A 61 -14.66 -1.02 -1.78
CA ARG A 61 -16.00 -1.53 -2.07
C ARG A 61 -16.99 -1.14 -0.97
N GLY A 62 -16.80 0.04 -0.39
CA GLY A 62 -17.70 0.64 0.60
C GLY A 62 -17.48 0.14 2.02
N ILE A 63 -18.57 0.15 2.80
CA ILE A 63 -18.57 -0.19 4.22
C ILE A 63 -19.09 -1.60 4.42
N TYR A 64 -18.36 -2.41 5.17
CA TYR A 64 -18.84 -3.68 5.71
C TYR A 64 -19.15 -3.51 7.19
N LYS A 65 -20.16 -4.21 7.68
CA LYS A 65 -20.50 -4.20 9.11
C LYS A 65 -20.72 -5.60 9.63
N SER A 66 -20.28 -5.83 10.85
CA SER A 66 -20.61 -6.99 11.67
C SER A 66 -21.37 -6.52 12.91
N THR A 67 -22.28 -7.36 13.41
CA THR A 67 -22.99 -7.18 14.69
C THR A 67 -22.76 -8.36 15.64
N ASP A 68 -21.78 -9.21 15.34
CA ASP A 68 -21.46 -10.43 16.07
C ASP A 68 -19.94 -10.57 16.29
N ALA A 69 -19.26 -9.43 16.44
CA ALA A 69 -17.82 -9.30 16.70
C ALA A 69 -16.93 -9.91 15.60
N GLY A 70 -17.41 -9.88 14.35
CA GLY A 70 -16.68 -10.26 13.15
C GLY A 70 -16.95 -11.69 12.65
N LYS A 71 -17.96 -12.40 13.17
CA LYS A 71 -18.27 -13.76 12.69
C LYS A 71 -18.99 -13.72 11.34
N THR A 72 -19.85 -12.73 11.14
CA THR A 72 -20.55 -12.48 9.87
C THR A 72 -20.46 -11.02 9.48
N TRP A 73 -20.52 -10.78 8.17
CA TRP A 73 -20.42 -9.45 7.59
C TRP A 73 -21.42 -9.24 6.47
N GLN A 74 -21.87 -8.00 6.32
CA GLN A 74 -22.66 -7.57 5.17
C GLN A 74 -22.12 -6.23 4.66
N ASN A 75 -22.32 -5.95 3.37
CA ASN A 75 -22.04 -4.64 2.80
C ASN A 75 -23.19 -3.68 3.15
N PHE A 76 -22.86 -2.55 3.77
CA PHE A 76 -23.78 -1.52 4.22
C PHE A 76 -23.60 -0.21 3.42
N GLY A 77 -23.34 -0.29 2.12
CA GLY A 77 -23.36 0.85 1.22
C GLY A 77 -22.02 1.56 1.03
N LEU A 78 -22.09 2.74 0.38
CA LEU A 78 -20.92 3.51 -0.10
C LEU A 78 -19.99 2.70 -1.03
N ARG A 79 -20.53 1.70 -1.72
CA ARG A 79 -19.76 0.73 -2.53
C ARG A 79 -18.82 1.39 -3.53
N GLU A 80 -19.26 2.45 -4.20
CA GLU A 80 -18.51 3.16 -5.24
C GLU A 80 -17.77 4.41 -4.73
N ALA A 81 -17.78 4.65 -3.41
CA ALA A 81 -17.17 5.83 -2.80
C ALA A 81 -15.64 5.86 -2.95
N GLY A 82 -15.01 4.72 -3.19
CA GLY A 82 -13.56 4.62 -3.38
C GLY A 82 -12.84 4.39 -2.05
N GLN A 83 -11.91 5.29 -1.69
CA GLN A 83 -11.03 5.10 -0.54
C GLN A 83 -11.65 5.67 0.75
N ILE A 84 -11.78 4.82 1.76
CA ILE A 84 -12.21 5.20 3.12
C ILE A 84 -10.98 5.43 3.98
N GLY A 85 -10.87 6.61 4.61
CA GLY A 85 -9.71 6.99 5.40
C GLY A 85 -9.88 6.87 6.91
N SER A 86 -11.10 7.07 7.42
CA SER A 86 -11.38 7.00 8.86
C SER A 86 -12.85 6.69 9.14
N ILE A 87 -13.12 6.04 10.27
CA ILE A 87 -14.46 5.76 10.79
C ILE A 87 -14.49 6.11 12.28
N ARG A 88 -15.51 6.85 12.70
CA ARG A 88 -15.82 7.13 14.11
C ARG A 88 -17.25 6.72 14.41
N VAL A 89 -17.43 5.90 15.44
CA VAL A 89 -18.75 5.46 15.92
C VAL A 89 -19.08 6.28 17.16
N ASP A 90 -20.32 6.75 17.29
CA ASP A 90 -20.75 7.48 18.48
C ASP A 90 -20.63 6.57 19.72
N PRO A 91 -19.88 6.97 20.76
CA PRO A 91 -19.65 6.13 21.95
C PRO A 91 -20.94 5.82 22.71
N ARG A 92 -22.00 6.62 22.52
CA ARG A 92 -23.31 6.44 23.18
C ARG A 92 -24.23 5.51 22.40
N ASN A 93 -24.00 5.34 21.09
CA ASN A 93 -24.94 4.63 20.21
C ASN A 93 -24.26 4.06 18.95
N ALA A 94 -24.11 2.73 18.91
CA ALA A 94 -23.54 1.98 17.79
C ALA A 94 -24.26 2.13 16.43
N LYS A 95 -25.46 2.74 16.39
CA LYS A 95 -26.19 3.05 15.14
C LYS A 95 -25.74 4.35 14.49
N VAL A 96 -25.03 5.22 15.21
CA VAL A 96 -24.53 6.49 14.69
C VAL A 96 -23.05 6.36 14.38
N ALA A 97 -22.68 6.58 13.12
CA ALA A 97 -21.29 6.51 12.69
C ALA A 97 -21.00 7.54 11.60
N PHE A 98 -19.75 7.98 11.55
CA PHE A 98 -19.20 8.92 10.59
C PHE A 98 -18.06 8.26 9.81
N VAL A 99 -18.03 8.50 8.51
CA VAL A 99 -17.06 7.92 7.58
C VAL A 99 -16.40 9.04 6.79
N ALA A 100 -15.07 9.09 6.84
CA ALA A 100 -14.24 9.94 6.00
C ALA A 100 -13.95 9.24 4.67
N VAL A 101 -14.37 9.88 3.59
CA VAL A 101 -14.24 9.39 2.23
C VAL A 101 -13.30 10.31 1.46
N LEU A 102 -12.14 9.77 1.08
CA LEU A 102 -11.22 10.47 0.18
C LEU A 102 -11.81 10.54 -1.23
N GLY A 103 -12.40 9.44 -1.70
CA GLY A 103 -12.98 9.33 -3.04
C GLY A 103 -12.24 8.38 -3.96
N GLN A 104 -12.46 8.56 -5.27
CA GLN A 104 -11.74 7.84 -6.31
C GLN A 104 -10.35 8.49 -6.55
N PRO A 105 -9.24 7.77 -6.43
CA PRO A 105 -7.92 8.40 -6.48
C PRO A 105 -7.54 8.88 -7.89
N PHE A 106 -8.08 8.26 -8.95
CA PHE A 106 -7.66 8.52 -10.34
C PHE A 106 -8.54 9.54 -11.09
N GLY A 107 -9.32 10.33 -10.37
CA GLY A 107 -10.06 11.44 -10.98
C GLY A 107 -11.16 12.02 -10.10
N PRO A 108 -11.78 13.12 -10.55
CA PRO A 108 -12.85 13.76 -9.80
C PRO A 108 -14.08 12.85 -9.63
N ASN A 109 -14.69 12.88 -8.46
CA ASN A 109 -15.97 12.22 -8.19
C ASN A 109 -16.72 12.95 -7.07
N ASN A 110 -18.04 12.82 -7.04
CA ASN A 110 -18.87 13.50 -6.03
C ASN A 110 -18.95 12.73 -4.70
N ASP A 111 -18.57 11.46 -4.67
CA ASP A 111 -18.60 10.64 -3.45
C ASP A 111 -17.32 10.84 -2.65
N ARG A 112 -17.23 12.01 -2.02
CA ARG A 112 -16.13 12.48 -1.17
C ARG A 112 -16.67 13.23 0.03
N GLY A 113 -15.84 13.39 1.05
CA GLY A 113 -16.15 14.16 2.24
C GLY A 113 -16.54 13.29 3.43
N VAL A 114 -17.50 13.74 4.25
CA VAL A 114 -17.97 12.98 5.42
C VAL A 114 -19.38 12.48 5.17
N PHE A 115 -19.57 11.19 5.42
CA PHE A 115 -20.88 10.54 5.42
C PHE A 115 -21.26 10.15 6.84
N ARG A 116 -22.52 10.35 7.21
CA ARG A 116 -23.08 10.00 8.51
C ARG A 116 -24.22 9.01 8.33
N THR A 117 -24.27 7.99 9.17
CA THR A 117 -25.46 7.18 9.40
C THR A 117 -26.02 7.45 10.79
N LYS A 118 -27.35 7.31 10.94
CA LYS A 118 -28.05 7.35 12.24
C LYS A 118 -28.86 6.08 12.51
N ASP A 119 -28.87 5.13 11.57
CA ASP A 119 -29.69 3.93 11.57
C ASP A 119 -28.85 2.64 11.45
N GLY A 120 -27.55 2.74 11.75
CA GLY A 120 -26.63 1.62 11.77
C GLY A 120 -26.10 1.22 10.40
N GLY A 121 -26.04 2.15 9.45
CA GLY A 121 -25.50 1.96 8.10
C GLY A 121 -26.54 1.61 7.04
N ASN A 122 -27.84 1.57 7.38
CA ASN A 122 -28.89 1.32 6.39
C ASN A 122 -29.02 2.50 5.42
N THR A 123 -28.83 3.73 5.93
CA THR A 123 -28.75 4.94 5.12
C THR A 123 -27.52 5.77 5.48
N TRP A 124 -26.98 6.46 4.47
CA TRP A 124 -25.84 7.36 4.59
C TRP A 124 -26.19 8.75 4.04
N GLN A 125 -26.04 9.76 4.88
CA GLN A 125 -26.17 11.15 4.51
C GLN A 125 -24.78 11.75 4.29
N LYS A 126 -24.53 12.39 3.15
CA LYS A 126 -23.35 13.21 2.94
C LYS A 126 -23.51 14.51 3.73
N VAL A 127 -22.69 14.68 4.76
CA VAL A 127 -22.80 15.78 5.73
C VAL A 127 -21.70 16.82 5.62
N LEU A 128 -20.56 16.47 4.98
CA LEU A 128 -19.55 17.43 4.55
C LEU A 128 -19.19 17.11 3.10
N PHE A 129 -19.26 18.11 2.22
CA PHE A 129 -18.78 18.05 0.85
C PHE A 129 -18.03 19.35 0.55
N ILE A 130 -16.78 19.22 0.09
CA ILE A 130 -15.91 20.37 -0.19
C ILE A 130 -15.98 20.68 -1.69
N ASN A 131 -15.53 19.73 -2.52
CA ASN A 131 -15.68 19.75 -3.97
C ASN A 131 -15.44 18.31 -4.51
N ASN A 132 -15.40 18.13 -5.83
CA ASN A 132 -15.24 16.81 -6.46
C ASN A 132 -13.78 16.30 -6.54
N ARG A 133 -12.80 17.01 -5.98
CA ARG A 133 -11.37 16.67 -5.97
C ARG A 133 -10.78 16.54 -4.56
N THR A 134 -11.36 17.22 -3.57
CA THR A 134 -10.96 17.14 -2.17
C THR A 134 -11.91 16.20 -1.41
N GLY A 135 -11.33 15.21 -0.73
CA GLY A 135 -12.05 14.36 0.22
C GLY A 135 -11.58 14.56 1.65
N VAL A 136 -12.06 13.70 2.54
CA VAL A 136 -11.64 13.68 3.95
C VAL A 136 -10.96 12.35 4.22
N VAL A 137 -9.84 12.39 4.94
CA VAL A 137 -9.04 11.20 5.29
C VAL A 137 -8.99 10.93 6.78
N SER A 138 -9.30 11.92 7.61
CA SER A 138 -9.19 11.84 9.06
C SER A 138 -10.46 12.36 9.73
N LEU A 139 -10.81 11.73 10.86
CA LEU A 139 -11.88 12.15 11.75
C LEU A 139 -11.42 12.02 13.20
N ALA A 140 -11.72 13.02 14.01
CA ALA A 140 -11.60 12.95 15.46
C ALA A 140 -12.95 13.31 16.09
N MET A 141 -13.34 12.55 17.11
CA MET A 141 -14.61 12.74 17.82
C MET A 141 -14.30 12.95 19.29
N ASN A 142 -14.94 13.95 19.90
CA ASN A 142 -14.86 14.15 21.33
C ASN A 142 -15.77 13.10 22.01
N ALA A 143 -15.19 12.15 22.75
CA ALA A 143 -15.98 11.08 23.37
C ALA A 143 -16.94 11.60 24.45
N SER A 144 -16.58 12.70 25.12
CA SER A 144 -17.43 13.35 26.13
C SER A 144 -18.57 14.19 25.52
N ASN A 145 -18.40 14.64 24.27
CA ASN A 145 -19.41 15.36 23.51
C ASN A 145 -19.36 14.95 22.03
N PRO A 146 -20.00 13.83 21.63
CA PRO A 146 -19.88 13.29 20.27
C PRO A 146 -20.49 14.15 19.17
N ASP A 147 -21.16 15.26 19.51
CA ASP A 147 -21.59 16.27 18.54
C ASP A 147 -20.42 17.15 18.06
N GLU A 148 -19.31 17.18 18.81
CA GLU A 148 -18.05 17.82 18.44
C GLU A 148 -17.15 16.86 17.65
N ILE A 149 -16.95 17.17 16.36
CA ILE A 149 -16.22 16.32 15.41
C ILE A 149 -15.30 17.20 14.57
N TYR A 150 -14.06 16.74 14.35
CA TYR A 150 -13.10 17.37 13.47
C TYR A 150 -12.85 16.47 12.26
N ALA A 151 -12.61 17.08 11.10
CA ALA A 151 -12.33 16.40 9.84
C ALA A 151 -11.08 16.97 9.18
N GLY A 152 -10.13 16.10 8.85
CA GLY A 152 -8.93 16.42 8.09
C GLY A 152 -9.16 16.21 6.59
N ALA A 153 -9.18 17.29 5.83
CA ALA A 153 -9.42 17.28 4.39
C ALA A 153 -8.12 17.18 3.59
N TRP A 154 -8.19 16.49 2.44
CA TRP A 154 -7.05 16.33 1.54
C TRP A 154 -7.47 16.31 0.07
N ARG A 155 -6.82 17.15 -0.73
CA ARG A 155 -6.82 17.05 -2.20
C ARG A 155 -5.75 16.05 -2.63
N GLY A 156 -6.11 14.77 -2.59
CA GLY A 156 -5.29 13.67 -3.08
C GLY A 156 -5.81 13.12 -4.41
N GLU A 157 -5.00 13.20 -5.47
CA GLU A 157 -5.29 12.63 -6.79
C GLU A 157 -4.04 11.93 -7.35
N ARG A 158 -4.22 10.74 -7.93
CA ARG A 158 -3.17 9.96 -8.58
C ARG A 158 -3.31 10.01 -10.09
N ARG A 159 -2.17 10.12 -10.75
CA ARG A 159 -1.96 9.79 -12.15
C ARG A 159 -0.94 8.66 -12.23
N PRO A 160 -0.86 7.91 -13.34
CA PRO A 160 0.16 6.87 -13.47
C PRO A 160 1.60 7.36 -13.31
N TRP A 161 1.88 8.64 -13.61
CA TRP A 161 3.22 9.25 -13.58
C TRP A 161 3.42 10.31 -12.50
N THR A 162 2.39 10.64 -11.70
CA THR A 162 2.52 11.65 -10.64
C THR A 162 1.42 11.55 -9.58
N ILE A 163 1.61 12.20 -8.43
CA ILE A 163 0.58 12.50 -7.45
C ILE A 163 0.36 14.00 -7.34
N ILE A 164 -0.91 14.38 -7.20
CA ILE A 164 -1.32 15.71 -6.75
C ILE A 164 -1.66 15.56 -5.26
N SER A 165 -0.82 16.12 -4.40
CA SER A 165 -0.98 16.17 -2.95
C SER A 165 -1.06 17.63 -2.49
N GLY A 166 -2.29 18.07 -2.27
CA GLY A 166 -2.60 19.41 -1.79
C GLY A 166 -3.19 20.34 -2.83
N GLY A 167 -3.73 21.44 -2.33
CA GLY A 167 -4.44 22.44 -3.11
C GLY A 167 -4.59 23.74 -2.34
N PRO A 168 -5.30 24.71 -2.93
CA PRO A 168 -5.58 25.99 -2.27
C PRO A 168 -6.16 25.75 -0.88
N ALA A 169 -5.69 26.52 0.11
CA ALA A 169 -6.05 26.28 1.49
C ALA A 169 -7.57 26.30 1.69
N GLU A 170 -8.32 27.14 0.96
CA GLU A 170 -9.79 27.22 0.92
C GLU A 170 -10.48 25.86 0.66
N GLU A 171 -9.84 24.96 -0.09
CA GLU A 171 -10.36 23.64 -0.47
C GLU A 171 -9.84 22.48 0.40
N GLY A 172 -9.09 22.74 1.47
CA GLY A 172 -8.50 21.71 2.34
C GLY A 172 -8.45 22.12 3.81
N GLY A 173 -7.59 21.47 4.60
CA GLY A 173 -7.40 21.83 6.01
C GLY A 173 -8.36 21.12 6.97
N ILE A 174 -8.65 21.78 8.09
CA ILE A 174 -9.45 21.20 9.18
C ILE A 174 -10.84 21.82 9.19
N TYR A 175 -11.85 20.97 9.30
CA TYR A 175 -13.24 21.37 9.48
C TYR A 175 -13.74 20.86 10.83
N LYS A 176 -14.62 21.62 11.49
CA LYS A 176 -15.22 21.27 12.78
C LYS A 176 -16.74 21.32 12.69
N SER A 177 -17.40 20.35 13.30
CA SER A 177 -18.82 20.40 13.62
C SER A 177 -19.00 20.39 15.14
N THR A 178 -20.09 21.00 15.62
CA THR A 178 -20.51 20.98 17.04
C THR A 178 -21.98 20.56 17.19
N ASP A 179 -22.58 20.01 16.13
CA ASP A 179 -24.00 19.63 16.06
C ASP A 179 -24.21 18.26 15.39
N GLY A 180 -23.25 17.36 15.64
CA GLY A 180 -23.29 15.98 15.16
C GLY A 180 -23.11 15.89 13.64
N GLY A 181 -22.32 16.79 13.07
CA GLY A 181 -22.01 16.87 11.64
C GLY A 181 -23.09 17.54 10.80
N SER A 182 -24.09 18.21 11.39
CA SER A 182 -25.16 18.83 10.59
C SER A 182 -24.69 20.12 9.92
N ASN A 183 -23.80 20.87 10.58
CA ASN A 183 -23.07 22.01 10.03
C ASN A 183 -21.57 21.86 10.29
N TRP A 184 -20.77 22.43 9.39
CA TRP A 184 -19.30 22.38 9.46
C TRP A 184 -18.72 23.79 9.28
N THR A 185 -17.81 24.16 10.17
CA THR A 185 -17.02 25.39 10.09
C THR A 185 -15.59 25.04 9.76
N LYS A 186 -15.03 25.71 8.76
CA LYS A 186 -13.62 25.58 8.43
C LYS A 186 -12.76 26.35 9.44
N LEU A 187 -11.70 25.72 9.93
CA LEU A 187 -10.72 26.33 10.83
C LEU A 187 -9.55 26.89 10.02
N SER A 188 -9.09 28.10 10.35
CA SER A 188 -8.02 28.77 9.60
C SER A 188 -7.03 29.56 10.46
N LYS A 189 -7.44 30.09 11.62
CA LYS A 189 -6.60 30.98 12.42
C LYS A 189 -5.35 30.24 12.94
N GLY A 190 -4.18 30.66 12.48
CA GLY A 190 -2.89 30.06 12.85
C GLY A 190 -2.47 28.85 12.00
N LEU A 191 -3.26 28.48 10.98
CA LEU A 191 -2.93 27.43 10.01
C LEU A 191 -2.38 28.03 8.70
N PRO A 192 -1.77 27.23 7.80
CA PRO A 192 -1.34 27.71 6.49
C PRO A 192 -2.51 28.27 5.66
N GLN A 193 -2.31 29.45 5.04
CA GLN A 193 -3.39 30.19 4.36
C GLN A 193 -3.39 30.07 2.83
N LYS A 194 -2.31 29.56 2.23
CA LYS A 194 -2.18 29.51 0.76
C LYS A 194 -2.38 28.11 0.21
N LEU A 195 -1.60 27.16 0.69
CA LEU A 195 -1.54 25.81 0.14
C LEU A 195 -1.45 24.80 1.28
N ILE A 196 -2.31 23.78 1.25
CA ILE A 196 -2.37 22.75 2.28
C ILE A 196 -2.57 21.37 1.65
N GLY A 197 -1.86 20.39 2.19
CA GLY A 197 -1.82 19.01 1.74
C GLY A 197 -2.66 18.08 2.61
N LYS A 198 -2.17 16.86 2.83
CA LYS A 198 -2.84 15.91 3.74
C LYS A 198 -2.85 16.44 5.16
N VAL A 199 -3.96 16.21 5.87
CA VAL A 199 -4.16 16.60 7.27
C VAL A 199 -4.69 15.39 8.04
N ASP A 200 -4.07 15.11 9.18
CA ASP A 200 -4.61 14.24 10.21
C ASP A 200 -4.83 15.04 11.50
N VAL A 201 -5.89 14.72 12.23
CA VAL A 201 -6.36 15.47 13.41
C VAL A 201 -6.77 14.49 14.50
N ASP A 202 -6.42 14.81 15.75
CA ASP A 202 -6.89 14.06 16.91
C ASP A 202 -7.12 14.96 18.14
N ILE A 203 -7.98 14.51 19.06
CA ILE A 203 -8.40 15.25 20.25
C ILE A 203 -7.85 14.55 21.48
N SER A 204 -7.26 15.32 22.40
CA SER A 204 -6.97 14.78 23.73
C SER A 204 -8.27 14.51 24.48
N GLN A 205 -8.59 13.24 24.72
CA GLN A 205 -9.83 12.88 25.43
C GLN A 205 -9.82 13.29 26.91
N SER A 206 -8.64 13.52 27.48
CA SER A 206 -8.46 14.02 28.85
C SER A 206 -8.66 15.53 29.00
N ASP A 207 -8.46 16.29 27.91
CA ASP A 207 -8.78 17.72 27.81
C ASP A 207 -9.20 18.05 26.37
N PRO A 208 -10.50 17.96 26.04
CA PRO A 208 -10.99 18.18 24.68
C PRO A 208 -10.82 19.61 24.14
N LYS A 209 -10.35 20.56 24.95
CA LYS A 209 -9.89 21.86 24.43
C LYS A 209 -8.59 21.73 23.64
N ARG A 210 -7.82 20.69 23.94
CA ARG A 210 -6.59 20.39 23.24
C ARG A 210 -6.81 19.49 22.04
N VAL A 211 -6.49 20.04 20.88
CA VAL A 211 -6.59 19.36 19.60
C VAL A 211 -5.23 19.42 18.91
N TYR A 212 -4.79 18.29 18.39
CA TYR A 212 -3.57 18.15 17.61
C TYR A 212 -3.90 17.96 16.14
N ALA A 213 -3.05 18.52 15.30
CA ALA A 213 -3.07 18.23 13.88
C ALA A 213 -1.64 18.05 13.36
N ILE A 214 -1.48 17.18 12.39
CA ILE A 214 -0.26 17.10 11.59
C ILE A 214 -0.62 17.30 10.13
N LEU A 215 0.10 18.19 9.45
CA LEU A 215 -0.26 18.59 8.09
C LEU A 215 0.94 18.78 7.16
N GLU A 216 0.69 18.48 5.90
CA GLU A 216 1.55 18.83 4.78
C GLU A 216 1.31 20.28 4.34
N ALA A 217 2.37 21.08 4.25
CA ALA A 217 2.34 22.43 3.71
C ALA A 217 3.74 22.84 3.21
N PRO A 218 3.87 23.89 2.37
CA PRO A 218 5.15 24.28 1.79
C PRO A 218 6.21 24.71 2.81
N GLY A 219 7.47 24.41 2.51
CA GLY A 219 8.60 24.88 3.27
C GLY A 219 8.50 24.54 4.76
N THR A 220 8.50 25.56 5.61
CA THR A 220 8.44 25.42 7.07
C THR A 220 7.02 25.46 7.64
N GLU A 221 5.99 25.59 6.81
CA GLU A 221 4.58 25.59 7.23
C GLU A 221 4.04 24.17 7.49
N GLY A 222 4.75 23.12 7.04
CA GLY A 222 4.39 21.73 7.36
C GLY A 222 4.82 21.33 8.78
N GLY A 223 4.09 20.41 9.40
CA GLY A 223 4.44 19.83 10.70
C GLY A 223 3.27 19.68 11.66
N VAL A 224 3.57 19.72 12.97
CA VAL A 224 2.59 19.52 14.05
C VAL A 224 2.07 20.86 14.56
N TYR A 225 0.76 20.93 14.69
CA TYR A 225 0.00 22.05 15.20
C TYR A 225 -0.81 21.62 16.42
N ARG A 226 -1.00 22.55 17.35
CA ARG A 226 -1.83 22.38 18.53
C ARG A 226 -2.77 23.56 18.68
N SER A 227 -4.01 23.27 19.04
CA SER A 227 -4.95 24.24 19.59
C SER A 227 -5.19 23.92 21.06
N ASP A 228 -5.33 24.95 21.90
CA ASP A 228 -5.71 24.85 23.31
C ASP A 228 -7.12 25.46 23.56
N ASP A 229 -7.86 25.74 22.48
CA ASP A 229 -9.17 26.42 22.47
C ASP A 229 -10.18 25.73 21.52
N SER A 230 -10.12 24.40 21.46
CA SER A 230 -11.02 23.57 20.65
C SER A 230 -11.04 23.97 19.16
N GLY A 231 -9.86 24.28 18.62
CA GLY A 231 -9.64 24.62 17.21
C GLY A 231 -9.91 26.07 16.81
N ALA A 232 -10.24 26.97 17.75
CA ALA A 232 -10.49 28.37 17.43
C ALA A 232 -9.21 29.12 16.99
N SER A 233 -8.05 28.72 17.52
CA SER A 233 -6.73 29.15 17.05
C SER A 233 -5.68 28.04 17.20
N TRP A 234 -4.69 28.07 16.31
CA TRP A 234 -3.65 27.04 16.22
C TRP A 234 -2.26 27.65 16.36
N THR A 235 -1.36 26.89 16.99
CA THR A 235 0.07 27.19 17.08
C THR A 235 0.85 26.03 16.48
N GLN A 236 1.79 26.32 15.59
CA GLN A 236 2.73 25.31 15.09
C GLN A 236 3.74 24.98 16.18
N THR A 237 3.65 23.79 16.77
CA THR A 237 4.51 23.36 17.87
C THR A 237 5.79 22.69 17.40
N SER A 238 5.76 22.05 16.22
CA SER A 238 6.95 21.45 15.61
C SER A 238 6.96 21.63 14.08
N ARG A 239 8.15 21.92 13.55
CA ARG A 239 8.48 22.04 12.11
C ARG A 239 9.32 20.88 11.59
N GLU A 240 9.49 19.84 12.41
CA GLU A 240 10.42 18.76 12.12
C GLU A 240 9.96 17.97 10.90
N GLN A 241 10.72 18.04 9.81
CA GLN A 241 10.35 17.47 8.51
C GLN A 241 10.30 15.93 8.54
N SER A 242 11.03 15.29 9.45
CA SER A 242 11.00 13.84 9.67
C SER A 242 9.59 13.34 10.04
N LEU A 243 8.75 14.19 10.64
CA LEU A 243 7.38 13.87 11.06
C LEU A 243 6.39 13.91 9.90
N ILE A 244 6.78 14.46 8.74
CA ILE A 244 5.95 14.60 7.54
C ILE A 244 6.66 14.07 6.28
N ALA A 245 7.51 13.05 6.42
CA ALA A 245 8.01 12.33 5.25
C ALA A 245 6.81 11.76 4.46
N ARG A 246 6.87 11.83 3.13
CA ARG A 246 5.86 11.32 2.17
C ARG A 246 4.41 11.42 2.69
N PRO A 247 3.85 12.63 2.86
CA PRO A 247 2.58 12.81 3.56
C PRO A 247 1.42 12.00 3.00
N PHE A 248 1.37 11.77 1.69
CA PHE A 248 0.33 10.92 1.09
C PHE A 248 0.31 9.48 1.64
N TYR A 249 1.43 8.99 2.17
CA TYR A 249 1.61 7.62 2.67
C TYR A 249 1.51 7.56 4.20
N TYR A 250 2.09 8.57 4.89
CA TYR A 250 2.14 8.65 6.35
C TYR A 250 1.39 9.87 6.93
N THR A 251 1.95 10.54 7.94
CA THR A 251 1.40 11.77 8.56
C THR A 251 0.10 11.47 9.29
N TYR A 252 0.20 10.61 10.32
CA TYR A 252 -0.88 10.38 11.28
C TYR A 252 -0.45 10.81 12.69
N ILE A 253 -1.40 11.30 13.48
CA ILE A 253 -1.20 11.83 14.82
C ILE A 253 -2.25 11.24 15.77
N ASP A 254 -1.80 10.76 16.93
CA ASP A 254 -2.67 10.12 17.92
C ASP A 254 -2.37 10.71 19.31
N ALA A 255 -3.36 11.35 19.93
CA ALA A 255 -3.26 11.96 21.24
C ALA A 255 -3.46 10.92 22.34
N ASP A 256 -2.73 11.04 23.44
CA ASP A 256 -2.91 10.17 24.60
C ASP A 256 -4.27 10.46 25.27
N PRO A 257 -5.08 9.42 25.56
CA PRO A 257 -6.43 9.62 26.08
C PRO A 257 -6.46 10.08 27.55
N LYS A 258 -5.35 9.99 28.29
CA LYS A 258 -5.25 10.34 29.72
C LYS A 258 -4.28 11.49 30.00
N ASN A 259 -3.44 11.87 29.04
CA ASN A 259 -2.49 12.98 29.21
C ASN A 259 -2.50 13.94 28.00
N PRO A 260 -2.96 15.19 28.17
CA PRO A 260 -3.07 16.13 27.06
C PRO A 260 -1.72 16.61 26.51
N ASP A 261 -0.59 16.38 27.19
CA ASP A 261 0.74 16.74 26.67
C ASP A 261 1.44 15.59 25.93
N VAL A 262 0.86 14.39 25.91
CA VAL A 262 1.44 13.23 25.23
C VAL A 262 0.75 13.03 23.88
N VAL A 263 1.55 12.97 22.83
CA VAL A 263 1.07 12.78 21.45
C VAL A 263 2.08 11.96 20.65
N TRP A 264 1.56 11.12 19.77
CA TRP A 264 2.34 10.22 18.93
C TRP A 264 2.18 10.62 17.47
N VAL A 265 3.24 10.40 16.67
CA VAL A 265 3.21 10.59 15.23
C VAL A 265 3.63 9.28 14.58
N ASN A 266 2.78 8.77 13.70
CA ASN A 266 3.06 7.61 12.87
C ASN A 266 3.60 8.09 11.50
N ASN A 267 4.87 7.77 11.26
CA ASN A 267 5.57 8.01 10.00
C ASN A 267 6.53 6.85 9.68
N LEU A 268 7.47 7.03 8.74
CA LEU A 268 8.57 6.10 8.44
C LEU A 268 9.19 5.53 9.73
N SER A 269 9.33 6.38 10.76
CA SER A 269 9.48 5.97 12.15
C SER A 269 8.34 6.54 12.99
N MET A 270 7.87 5.77 13.97
CA MET A 270 6.97 6.28 14.99
C MET A 270 7.74 7.18 15.96
N SER A 271 7.12 8.28 16.36
CA SER A 271 7.69 9.28 17.27
C SER A 271 6.71 9.63 18.38
N LYS A 272 7.23 9.99 19.55
CA LYS A 272 6.46 10.40 20.73
C LYS A 272 6.91 11.77 21.21
N SER A 273 5.96 12.61 21.57
CA SER A 273 6.16 13.84 22.35
C SER A 273 5.49 13.69 23.72
N THR A 274 6.08 14.31 24.73
CA THR A 274 5.53 14.40 26.10
C THR A 274 5.50 15.85 26.62
N ASP A 275 5.66 16.82 25.73
CA ASP A 275 5.73 18.25 26.04
C ASP A 275 4.73 19.07 25.21
N GLY A 276 3.64 18.39 24.83
CA GLY A 276 2.55 18.96 24.09
C GLY A 276 2.86 19.19 22.61
N GLY A 277 3.66 18.31 21.99
CA GLY A 277 3.98 18.32 20.56
C GLY A 277 5.12 19.25 20.16
N LYS A 278 5.97 19.68 21.11
CA LYS A 278 7.10 20.61 20.83
C LYS A 278 8.36 19.85 20.43
N THR A 279 8.70 18.79 21.18
CA THR A 279 9.83 17.92 20.87
C THR A 279 9.37 16.48 20.70
N PHE A 280 9.97 15.79 19.74
CA PHE A 280 9.65 14.40 19.42
C PHE A 280 10.90 13.53 19.58
N ARG A 281 10.68 12.31 20.08
CA ARG A 281 11.71 11.27 20.15
C ARG A 281 11.20 10.03 19.44
N ARG A 282 12.08 9.36 18.71
CA ARG A 282 11.75 8.09 18.06
C ARG A 282 11.27 7.07 19.10
N ALA A 283 10.15 6.42 18.81
CA ALA A 283 9.64 5.28 19.53
C ALA A 283 9.84 4.03 18.66
N GLY A 284 10.61 3.07 19.17
CA GLY A 284 10.91 1.85 18.44
C GLY A 284 9.68 0.96 18.29
N THR A 285 9.46 0.46 17.09
CA THR A 285 8.45 -0.55 16.73
C THR A 285 9.16 -1.76 16.09
N PRO A 286 8.52 -2.94 16.03
CA PRO A 286 9.11 -4.12 15.40
C PRO A 286 9.47 -3.95 13.91
N HIS A 287 8.87 -2.98 13.23
CA HIS A 287 9.07 -2.70 11.81
C HIS A 287 8.86 -1.20 11.50
N GLY A 288 9.48 -0.71 10.42
CA GLY A 288 9.28 0.67 9.93
C GLY A 288 7.93 0.87 9.24
N ASP A 289 7.69 2.08 8.72
CA ASP A 289 6.48 2.42 7.96
C ASP A 289 5.20 2.32 8.79
N ASN A 290 5.03 3.26 9.71
CA ASN A 290 3.98 3.22 10.73
C ASN A 290 2.75 3.99 10.24
N HIS A 291 1.58 3.36 10.30
CA HIS A 291 0.34 3.84 9.67
C HIS A 291 -0.82 4.09 10.64
N GLY A 292 -0.72 3.63 11.88
CA GLY A 292 -1.77 3.84 12.86
C GLY A 292 -1.39 3.35 14.25
N LEU A 293 -2.01 3.97 15.25
CA LEU A 293 -1.88 3.61 16.65
C LEU A 293 -3.27 3.66 17.29
N TRP A 294 -3.63 2.61 18.02
CA TRP A 294 -4.73 2.63 18.95
C TRP A 294 -4.17 2.58 20.36
N ILE A 295 -4.60 3.52 21.20
CA ILE A 295 -4.21 3.62 22.60
C ILE A 295 -5.44 3.27 23.43
N ASN A 296 -5.29 2.31 24.35
CA ASN A 296 -6.39 1.94 25.23
C ASN A 296 -6.81 3.15 26.08
N PRO A 297 -8.11 3.54 26.05
CA PRO A 297 -8.57 4.74 26.72
C PRO A 297 -8.47 4.67 28.24
N ASP A 298 -8.49 3.49 28.83
CA ASP A 298 -8.42 3.30 30.29
C ASP A 298 -6.99 3.04 30.78
N THR A 299 -6.16 2.42 29.94
CA THR A 299 -4.78 2.02 30.29
C THR A 299 -3.84 2.30 29.12
N PRO A 300 -3.33 3.53 28.96
CA PRO A 300 -2.52 3.94 27.80
C PRO A 300 -1.23 3.14 27.57
N GLU A 301 -0.78 2.35 28.55
CA GLU A 301 0.31 1.40 28.40
C GLU A 301 -0.03 0.26 27.42
N ILE A 302 -1.31 -0.01 27.19
CA ILE A 302 -1.80 -1.00 26.24
C ILE A 302 -2.09 -0.31 24.91
N MET A 303 -1.33 -0.64 23.89
CA MET A 303 -1.48 -0.05 22.55
C MET A 303 -1.41 -1.12 21.47
N ILE A 304 -2.06 -0.85 20.33
CA ILE A 304 -1.94 -1.63 19.10
C ILE A 304 -1.37 -0.69 18.04
N GLN A 305 -0.23 -1.05 17.48
CA GLN A 305 0.45 -0.27 16.46
C GLN A 305 0.46 -1.06 15.15
N SER A 306 0.15 -0.40 14.03
CA SER A 306 0.16 -1.03 12.70
C SER A 306 1.19 -0.38 11.78
N ASN A 307 1.96 -1.24 11.12
CA ASN A 307 2.99 -0.86 10.16
C ASN A 307 3.01 -1.83 8.96
N ASP A 308 3.89 -1.60 7.98
CA ASP A 308 3.93 -2.42 6.75
C ASP A 308 4.29 -3.90 7.02
N GLY A 309 4.90 -4.21 8.17
CA GLY A 309 5.14 -5.59 8.63
C GLY A 309 3.93 -6.27 9.27
N GLY A 310 2.87 -5.52 9.63
CA GLY A 310 1.67 -6.02 10.31
C GLY A 310 1.32 -5.23 11.57
N ALA A 311 0.49 -5.81 12.43
CA ALA A 311 0.11 -5.23 13.71
C ALA A 311 0.91 -5.84 14.86
N ASN A 312 1.21 -5.02 15.86
CA ASN A 312 1.91 -5.45 17.07
C ASN A 312 1.28 -4.78 18.30
N VAL A 313 1.33 -5.47 19.43
CA VAL A 313 0.66 -5.07 20.68
C VAL A 313 1.71 -4.85 21.75
N THR A 314 1.59 -3.76 22.49
CA THR A 314 2.37 -3.51 23.71
C THR A 314 1.44 -3.50 24.91
N LEU A 315 1.98 -3.91 26.07
CA LEU A 315 1.32 -3.84 27.37
C LEU A 315 2.09 -2.98 28.37
N ASN A 316 3.14 -2.27 27.92
CA ASN A 316 4.07 -1.53 28.78
C ASN A 316 4.48 -0.17 28.22
N GLY A 317 3.59 0.43 27.41
CA GLY A 317 3.77 1.78 26.86
C GLY A 317 4.78 1.83 25.71
N GLY A 318 4.92 0.75 24.95
CA GLY A 318 5.80 0.67 23.78
C GLY A 318 7.26 0.38 24.11
N ARG A 319 7.57 -0.08 25.33
CA ARG A 319 8.93 -0.56 25.69
C ARG A 319 9.26 -1.90 25.05
N SER A 320 8.25 -2.75 24.86
CA SER A 320 8.33 -3.97 24.07
C SER A 320 7.01 -4.24 23.35
N TRP A 321 7.07 -5.06 22.30
CA TRP A 321 5.94 -5.34 21.40
C TRP A 321 5.83 -6.84 21.11
N SER A 322 4.61 -7.31 20.81
CA SER A 322 4.37 -8.65 20.28
C SER A 322 5.04 -8.83 18.91
N THR A 323 5.25 -10.09 18.50
CA THR A 323 5.81 -10.40 17.19
C THR A 323 4.86 -10.03 16.04
N ILE A 324 5.42 -9.72 14.88
CA ILE A 324 4.69 -9.56 13.61
C ILE A 324 4.72 -10.84 12.74
N TYR A 325 5.55 -11.82 13.10
CA TYR A 325 5.77 -13.05 12.32
C TYR A 325 4.66 -14.11 12.50
N ASN A 326 3.51 -13.72 13.02
CA ASN A 326 2.34 -14.58 13.28
C ASN A 326 1.11 -14.16 12.49
N GLN A 327 1.29 -13.33 11.45
CA GLN A 327 0.24 -12.78 10.59
C GLN A 327 0.58 -13.13 9.14
N PRO A 328 -0.15 -14.06 8.48
CA PRO A 328 0.15 -14.47 7.11
C PRO A 328 -0.40 -13.46 6.09
N THR A 329 0.11 -12.23 6.15
CA THR A 329 -0.28 -11.08 5.31
C THR A 329 0.77 -10.71 4.27
N ALA A 330 1.68 -11.63 3.95
CA ALA A 330 2.78 -11.38 3.01
C ALA A 330 2.26 -11.02 1.61
N GLU A 331 2.69 -9.86 1.09
CA GLU A 331 2.49 -9.48 -0.31
C GLU A 331 3.69 -9.97 -1.13
N ILE A 332 3.47 -11.02 -1.93
CA ILE A 332 4.48 -11.63 -2.80
C ILE A 332 4.27 -11.17 -4.24
N TYR A 333 5.25 -10.49 -4.83
CA TYR A 333 5.13 -9.94 -6.19
C TYR A 333 5.18 -10.99 -7.29
N GLN A 334 6.05 -11.99 -7.14
CA GLN A 334 6.24 -13.08 -8.09
C GLN A 334 6.68 -14.35 -7.35
N VAL A 335 6.28 -15.50 -7.87
CA VAL A 335 6.70 -16.81 -7.38
C VAL A 335 7.48 -17.53 -8.48
N ALA A 336 8.60 -18.14 -8.12
CA ALA A 336 9.33 -19.08 -8.96
C ALA A 336 9.54 -20.41 -8.19
N VAL A 337 9.81 -21.47 -8.94
CA VAL A 337 10.18 -22.78 -8.39
C VAL A 337 11.41 -23.31 -9.12
N ASP A 338 12.20 -24.13 -8.44
CA ASP A 338 13.32 -24.84 -9.06
C ASP A 338 12.93 -26.25 -9.52
N ASN A 339 13.89 -26.97 -10.11
CA ASN A 339 13.72 -28.34 -10.58
C ASN A 339 14.29 -29.38 -9.59
N GLN A 340 14.56 -29.01 -8.34
CA GLN A 340 15.07 -29.95 -7.32
C GLN A 340 13.94 -30.85 -6.80
N PHE A 341 14.29 -31.93 -6.11
CA PHE A 341 13.33 -32.70 -5.31
C PHE A 341 13.85 -32.92 -3.88
N PRO A 342 13.12 -32.45 -2.84
CA PRO A 342 11.99 -31.52 -2.93
C PRO A 342 12.36 -30.20 -3.60
N TYR A 343 11.44 -29.62 -4.38
CA TYR A 343 11.66 -28.32 -5.02
C TYR A 343 11.66 -27.21 -3.96
N ARG A 344 12.22 -26.05 -4.31
CA ARG A 344 12.10 -24.83 -3.51
C ARG A 344 11.16 -23.82 -4.17
N VAL A 345 10.55 -22.98 -3.34
CA VAL A 345 9.70 -21.86 -3.74
C VAL A 345 10.43 -20.55 -3.42
N TYR A 346 10.41 -19.63 -4.37
CA TYR A 346 11.11 -18.35 -4.32
C TYR A 346 10.09 -17.23 -4.50
N GLY A 347 10.17 -16.17 -3.70
CA GLY A 347 9.33 -14.99 -3.91
C GLY A 347 9.89 -13.75 -3.25
N ALA A 348 9.61 -12.58 -3.83
CA ALA A 348 9.95 -11.30 -3.22
C ALA A 348 8.78 -10.79 -2.40
N GLN A 349 9.04 -10.55 -1.11
CA GLN A 349 8.07 -10.06 -0.16
C GLN A 349 8.24 -8.55 0.05
N GLN A 350 7.17 -7.81 -0.18
CA GLN A 350 7.10 -6.36 0.06
C GLN A 350 7.49 -6.00 1.50
N ASP A 351 8.26 -4.92 1.62
CA ASP A 351 8.85 -4.31 2.82
C ASP A 351 9.66 -5.27 3.69
N ASN A 352 10.05 -6.41 3.13
CA ASN A 352 10.93 -7.38 3.76
C ASN A 352 12.09 -7.72 2.82
N THR A 353 12.15 -8.95 2.35
CA THR A 353 13.28 -9.52 1.63
C THR A 353 12.78 -10.38 0.47
N THR A 354 13.69 -10.97 -0.30
CA THR A 354 13.34 -12.15 -1.08
C THR A 354 13.46 -13.38 -0.20
N VAL A 355 12.44 -14.24 -0.26
CA VAL A 355 12.28 -15.42 0.60
C VAL A 355 12.35 -16.68 -0.26
N ILE A 356 13.12 -17.65 0.21
CA ILE A 356 13.27 -18.98 -0.37
C ILE A 356 12.86 -19.99 0.70
N THR A 357 11.93 -20.87 0.39
CA THR A 357 11.40 -21.88 1.31
C THR A 357 11.31 -23.23 0.60
N PRO A 358 11.54 -24.37 1.28
CA PRO A 358 11.36 -25.67 0.66
C PRO A 358 9.87 -25.96 0.40
N GLY A 359 9.56 -26.61 -0.72
CA GLY A 359 8.21 -27.02 -1.08
C GLY A 359 7.67 -28.19 -0.25
N LEU A 360 8.56 -28.92 0.44
CA LEU A 360 8.22 -29.94 1.43
C LEU A 360 9.07 -29.74 2.70
N PRO A 361 8.56 -30.12 3.88
CA PRO A 361 9.35 -30.13 5.11
C PRO A 361 10.62 -30.97 4.91
N PRO A 362 11.82 -30.45 5.23
CA PRO A 362 13.07 -31.16 5.01
C PRO A 362 13.36 -32.25 6.07
N MET A 363 12.53 -32.35 7.11
CA MET A 363 12.63 -33.33 8.18
C MET A 363 11.26 -33.67 8.76
N ASP A 364 11.15 -34.84 9.38
CA ASP A 364 9.89 -35.39 9.92
C ASP A 364 9.46 -34.72 11.24
N GLY A 365 10.43 -34.19 12.01
CA GLY A 365 10.15 -33.38 13.19
C GLY A 365 9.61 -32.00 12.80
N GLY A 366 8.57 -31.54 13.52
CA GLY A 366 8.09 -30.17 13.38
C GLY A 366 9.17 -29.14 13.74
N PHE A 367 9.06 -27.95 13.17
CA PHE A 367 9.87 -26.79 13.55
C PHE A 367 9.18 -26.03 14.67
N ASP A 368 9.95 -25.40 15.55
CA ASP A 368 9.41 -24.49 16.57
C ASP A 368 8.68 -23.31 15.90
N ASN A 369 9.17 -22.88 14.74
CA ASN A 369 8.53 -21.87 13.90
C ASN A 369 8.86 -22.10 12.41
N PRO A 370 7.87 -22.04 11.49
CA PRO A 370 8.09 -22.16 10.04
C PRO A 370 9.15 -21.22 9.46
N ILE A 371 9.42 -20.07 10.08
CA ILE A 371 10.45 -19.11 9.66
C ILE A 371 11.86 -19.72 9.69
N GLN A 372 12.09 -20.77 10.47
CA GLN A 372 13.38 -21.49 10.52
C GLN A 372 13.73 -22.14 9.17
N LEU A 373 12.75 -22.32 8.29
CA LEU A 373 12.96 -22.87 6.95
C LEU A 373 13.23 -21.82 5.87
N TRP A 374 13.11 -20.53 6.22
CA TRP A 374 13.23 -19.45 5.26
C TRP A 374 14.69 -19.07 5.06
N MET A 375 15.07 -18.86 3.81
CA MET A 375 16.37 -18.31 3.43
C MET A 375 16.16 -17.02 2.67
N GLN A 376 16.98 -16.02 2.95
CA GLN A 376 17.00 -14.80 2.17
C GLN A 376 17.70 -15.05 0.82
N GLY A 377 17.10 -14.60 -0.27
CA GLY A 377 17.69 -14.64 -1.61
C GLY A 377 18.40 -13.33 -2.01
N PRO A 378 18.89 -13.24 -3.27
CA PRO A 378 19.40 -11.99 -3.85
C PRO A 378 18.28 -11.00 -4.16
N GLY A 379 18.66 -9.76 -4.49
CA GLY A 379 17.71 -8.68 -4.83
C GLY A 379 17.15 -8.00 -3.60
N CYS A 380 15.92 -7.50 -3.71
CA CYS A 380 15.20 -6.89 -2.59
C CYS A 380 13.71 -7.19 -2.64
N GLU A 381 12.96 -6.66 -1.68
CA GLU A 381 11.50 -6.76 -1.53
C GLU A 381 10.65 -6.57 -2.81
N THR A 382 11.18 -5.89 -3.83
CA THR A 382 10.41 -5.47 -5.02
C THR A 382 10.70 -6.24 -6.30
N GLY A 383 11.78 -7.01 -6.36
CA GLY A 383 12.24 -7.54 -7.64
C GLY A 383 11.93 -9.02 -7.84
N PRO A 384 11.75 -9.46 -9.09
CA PRO A 384 11.67 -10.89 -9.38
C PRO A 384 12.90 -11.63 -8.85
N ILE A 385 12.67 -12.83 -8.35
CA ILE A 385 13.68 -13.80 -7.93
C ILE A 385 13.46 -15.09 -8.72
N MET A 386 14.53 -15.64 -9.29
CA MET A 386 14.46 -16.87 -10.08
C MET A 386 15.69 -17.75 -9.87
N PRO A 387 15.51 -19.07 -9.62
CA PRO A 387 16.62 -20.00 -9.62
C PRO A 387 17.17 -20.22 -11.03
N SER A 388 18.47 -20.45 -11.14
CA SER A 388 19.07 -20.86 -12.41
C SER A 388 18.62 -22.28 -12.77
N PRO A 389 18.10 -22.53 -14.00
CA PRO A 389 17.74 -23.88 -14.43
C PRO A 389 18.96 -24.79 -14.63
N LEU A 390 20.15 -24.21 -14.78
CA LEU A 390 21.41 -24.94 -15.00
C LEU A 390 22.10 -25.33 -13.70
N ASN A 391 21.91 -24.55 -12.64
CA ASN A 391 22.54 -24.80 -11.35
C ASN A 391 21.61 -24.34 -10.22
N PRO A 392 20.99 -25.25 -9.47
CA PRO A 392 20.04 -24.88 -8.41
C PRO A 392 20.67 -24.10 -7.24
N LYS A 393 22.00 -24.08 -7.14
CA LYS A 393 22.74 -23.27 -6.17
C LYS A 393 22.88 -21.82 -6.59
N ILE A 394 22.56 -21.46 -7.84
CA ILE A 394 22.62 -20.09 -8.33
C ILE A 394 21.20 -19.52 -8.41
N VAL A 395 21.04 -18.34 -7.84
CA VAL A 395 19.76 -17.61 -7.84
C VAL A 395 20.01 -16.21 -8.37
N TYR A 396 19.10 -15.74 -9.22
CA TYR A 396 19.09 -14.38 -9.73
C TYR A 396 18.01 -13.58 -9.00
N GLY A 397 18.31 -12.32 -8.69
CA GLY A 397 17.37 -11.42 -8.05
C GLY A 397 17.50 -10.02 -8.59
N VAL A 398 16.44 -9.23 -8.47
CA VAL A 398 16.42 -7.82 -8.91
C VAL A 398 16.07 -6.91 -7.73
N CYS A 399 16.53 -5.67 -7.78
CA CYS A 399 16.01 -4.59 -6.96
C CYS A 399 15.83 -3.32 -7.80
N LYS A 400 14.58 -2.99 -8.15
CA LYS A 400 14.26 -1.82 -8.98
C LYS A 400 15.11 -1.71 -10.28
N GLY A 401 15.65 -2.78 -10.85
CA GLY A 401 16.54 -2.72 -12.04
C GLY A 401 18.03 -2.98 -11.77
N GLU A 402 18.41 -3.11 -10.51
CA GLU A 402 19.71 -3.64 -10.09
C GLU A 402 19.64 -5.16 -10.13
N PHE A 403 20.55 -5.82 -10.85
CA PHE A 403 20.58 -7.27 -10.99
C PHE A 403 21.65 -7.87 -10.07
N TYR A 404 21.31 -9.00 -9.45
CA TYR A 404 22.14 -9.71 -8.50
C TYR A 404 22.18 -11.21 -8.81
N ARG A 405 23.36 -11.80 -8.62
CA ARG A 405 23.59 -13.23 -8.72
C ARG A 405 24.12 -13.75 -7.38
N MET A 406 23.36 -14.63 -6.74
CA MET A 406 23.75 -15.27 -5.48
C MET A 406 24.20 -16.70 -5.73
N ASN A 407 25.27 -17.11 -5.04
CA ASN A 407 25.59 -18.51 -4.82
C ASN A 407 25.08 -18.92 -3.44
N MET A 408 24.05 -19.76 -3.41
CA MET A 408 23.40 -20.26 -2.20
C MET A 408 24.31 -21.15 -1.34
N GLU A 409 25.35 -21.75 -1.92
CA GLU A 409 26.31 -22.59 -1.19
C GLU A 409 27.31 -21.75 -0.39
N THR A 410 27.74 -20.62 -0.93
CA THR A 410 28.70 -19.72 -0.26
C THR A 410 28.02 -18.55 0.46
N GLY A 411 26.73 -18.31 0.20
CA GLY A 411 25.99 -17.14 0.67
C GLY A 411 26.43 -15.82 0.02
N GLN A 412 27.34 -15.84 -0.97
CA GLN A 412 27.88 -14.64 -1.59
C GLN A 412 26.98 -14.15 -2.73
N THR A 413 26.76 -12.83 -2.77
CA THR A 413 25.98 -12.16 -3.81
C THR A 413 26.86 -11.19 -4.58
N ALA A 414 26.87 -11.30 -5.91
CA ALA A 414 27.50 -10.36 -6.81
C ALA A 414 26.46 -9.43 -7.46
N SER A 415 26.81 -8.15 -7.57
CA SER A 415 25.96 -7.12 -8.19
C SER A 415 26.44 -6.87 -9.63
N TYR A 416 25.61 -7.19 -10.61
CA TYR A 416 25.91 -6.98 -12.04
C TYR A 416 24.84 -6.11 -12.69
N TRP A 417 24.80 -4.86 -12.28
CA TRP A 417 23.81 -3.91 -12.76
C TRP A 417 23.97 -3.68 -14.26
N VAL A 418 22.86 -3.48 -14.96
CA VAL A 418 22.86 -3.10 -16.38
C VAL A 418 23.67 -1.82 -16.59
N HIS A 419 23.55 -0.87 -15.66
CA HIS A 419 24.33 0.37 -15.65
C HIS A 419 24.34 0.98 -14.24
N PRO A 420 25.45 1.59 -13.78
CA PRO A 420 25.49 2.35 -12.54
C PRO A 420 24.74 3.68 -12.68
N GLN A 421 23.51 3.75 -12.18
CA GLN A 421 22.72 4.98 -12.15
C GLN A 421 21.88 5.09 -10.87
N ASN A 422 21.74 6.31 -10.35
CA ASN A 422 20.80 6.60 -9.26
C ASN A 422 19.44 7.03 -9.82
N ARG A 423 18.36 6.51 -9.23
CA ARG A 423 16.97 6.81 -9.61
C ARG A 423 16.30 7.84 -8.70
N TYR A 424 16.75 7.95 -7.45
CA TYR A 424 16.09 8.75 -6.42
C TYR A 424 16.28 10.25 -6.68
N GLY A 425 15.20 11.03 -6.63
CA GLY A 425 15.26 12.48 -6.84
C GLY A 425 15.49 12.93 -8.29
N HIS A 426 15.56 12.02 -9.25
CA HIS A 426 15.79 12.34 -10.66
C HIS A 426 14.49 12.41 -11.47
N ASN A 427 14.44 13.31 -12.45
CA ASN A 427 13.35 13.37 -13.41
C ASN A 427 13.47 12.17 -14.39
N PRO A 428 12.39 11.40 -14.65
CA PRO A 428 12.41 10.26 -15.57
C PRO A 428 13.05 10.52 -16.93
N LYS A 429 12.91 11.74 -17.49
CA LYS A 429 13.51 12.10 -18.78
C LYS A 429 15.05 12.08 -18.79
N ASP A 430 15.66 12.28 -17.62
CA ASP A 430 17.11 12.38 -17.44
C ASP A 430 17.72 11.02 -17.01
N ILE A 431 16.89 9.99 -16.84
CA ILE A 431 17.32 8.64 -16.46
C ILE A 431 17.66 7.84 -17.72
N LEU A 432 18.92 7.37 -17.81
CA LEU A 432 19.41 6.60 -18.96
C LEU A 432 18.58 5.34 -19.21
N TYR A 433 18.38 4.51 -18.18
CA TYR A 433 17.49 3.35 -18.23
C TYR A 433 16.38 3.47 -17.19
N ARG A 434 15.17 3.81 -17.66
CA ARG A 434 13.97 3.85 -16.82
C ARG A 434 13.52 2.45 -16.41
N PHE A 435 13.72 2.08 -15.15
CA PHE A 435 13.25 0.83 -14.55
C PHE A 435 12.07 1.09 -13.63
N GLN A 436 11.13 0.13 -13.59
CA GLN A 436 10.00 0.19 -12.67
C GLN A 436 10.32 -0.49 -11.34
N ARG A 437 9.52 -0.21 -10.28
CA ARG A 437 9.63 -0.89 -8.96
C ARG A 437 9.82 -2.40 -9.10
N VAL A 438 8.90 -3.05 -9.82
CA VAL A 438 8.98 -4.47 -10.20
C VAL A 438 9.38 -4.54 -11.68
N SER A 439 10.68 -4.67 -11.95
CA SER A 439 11.20 -4.71 -13.32
C SER A 439 11.24 -6.15 -13.85
N PRO A 440 10.73 -6.45 -15.07
CA PRO A 440 10.67 -7.82 -15.61
C PRO A 440 12.06 -8.48 -15.72
N MET A 441 12.15 -9.74 -15.32
CA MET A 441 13.32 -10.59 -15.52
C MET A 441 12.83 -11.96 -15.98
N GLU A 442 13.43 -12.50 -17.05
CA GLU A 442 13.05 -13.80 -17.62
C GLU A 442 14.29 -14.64 -17.93
N ILE A 443 14.14 -15.96 -17.84
CA ILE A 443 15.09 -16.92 -18.38
C ILE A 443 14.45 -17.51 -19.64
N SER A 444 15.19 -17.60 -20.73
CA SER A 444 14.67 -18.20 -21.97
C SER A 444 14.22 -19.65 -21.74
N PRO A 445 13.01 -20.04 -22.17
CA PRO A 445 12.56 -21.43 -22.10
C PRO A 445 13.31 -22.34 -23.09
N HIS A 446 14.00 -21.77 -24.09
CA HIS A 446 14.72 -22.52 -25.13
C HIS A 446 16.22 -22.63 -24.88
N ASN A 447 16.80 -21.63 -24.21
CA ASN A 447 18.21 -21.63 -23.85
C ASN A 447 18.41 -21.09 -22.42
N PRO A 448 18.61 -21.96 -21.41
CA PRO A 448 18.67 -21.53 -20.01
C PRO A 448 19.90 -20.69 -19.65
N ARG A 449 20.82 -20.42 -20.59
CA ARG A 449 21.90 -19.43 -20.43
C ARG A 449 21.45 -17.99 -20.73
N VAL A 450 20.34 -17.81 -21.44
CA VAL A 450 19.87 -16.49 -21.86
C VAL A 450 18.97 -15.89 -20.78
N LEU A 451 19.41 -14.76 -20.25
CA LEU A 451 18.64 -13.93 -19.33
C LEU A 451 18.14 -12.68 -20.06
N TYR A 452 16.89 -12.32 -19.80
CA TYR A 452 16.33 -11.04 -20.20
C TYR A 452 16.00 -10.20 -18.98
N HIS A 453 16.24 -8.90 -19.09
CA HIS A 453 15.82 -7.90 -18.11
C HIS A 453 15.29 -6.67 -18.85
N ALA A 454 14.35 -5.93 -18.28
CA ALA A 454 13.69 -4.85 -19.01
C ALA A 454 13.62 -3.53 -18.24
N SER A 455 14.07 -2.46 -18.91
CA SER A 455 13.83 -1.06 -18.55
C SER A 455 12.70 -0.52 -19.45
N HIS A 456 12.90 0.58 -20.18
CA HIS A 456 12.09 0.91 -21.36
C HIS A 456 12.60 0.19 -22.63
N VAL A 457 13.76 -0.46 -22.54
CA VAL A 457 14.34 -1.36 -23.56
C VAL A 457 14.56 -2.76 -22.97
N VAL A 458 14.76 -3.74 -23.86
CA VAL A 458 15.09 -5.13 -23.50
C VAL A 458 16.60 -5.32 -23.47
N HIS A 459 17.10 -5.80 -22.33
CA HIS A 459 18.49 -6.17 -22.10
C HIS A 459 18.61 -7.69 -22.13
N ARG A 460 19.69 -8.21 -22.74
CA ARG A 460 19.99 -9.64 -22.81
C ARG A 460 21.39 -9.93 -22.27
N SER A 461 21.52 -10.98 -21.47
CA SER A 461 22.80 -11.55 -21.02
C SER A 461 22.87 -13.03 -21.38
N MET A 462 24.09 -13.54 -21.60
CA MET A 462 24.39 -14.97 -21.79
C MET A 462 25.44 -15.50 -20.80
N ASP A 463 25.84 -14.68 -19.84
CA ASP A 463 26.93 -14.90 -18.88
C ASP A 463 26.46 -14.65 -17.44
N GLU A 464 25.22 -15.06 -17.15
CA GLU A 464 24.60 -14.95 -15.82
C GLU A 464 24.49 -13.51 -15.28
N GLY A 465 24.30 -12.56 -16.20
CA GLY A 465 24.07 -11.16 -15.90
C GLY A 465 25.34 -10.31 -15.80
N VAL A 466 26.54 -10.89 -16.00
CA VAL A 466 27.81 -10.15 -15.91
C VAL A 466 27.88 -9.06 -16.99
N THR A 467 27.46 -9.36 -18.21
CA THR A 467 27.35 -8.38 -19.29
C THR A 467 25.94 -8.35 -19.89
N TRP A 468 25.49 -7.14 -20.26
CA TRP A 468 24.17 -6.90 -20.82
C TRP A 468 24.28 -6.22 -22.19
N THR A 469 23.53 -6.74 -23.16
CA THR A 469 23.38 -6.15 -24.50
C THR A 469 21.95 -5.66 -24.68
N VAL A 470 21.77 -4.42 -25.14
CA VAL A 470 20.45 -3.91 -25.54
C VAL A 470 20.03 -4.54 -26.86
N ILE A 471 18.85 -5.15 -26.90
CA ILE A 471 18.30 -5.87 -28.07
C ILE A 471 16.96 -5.29 -28.53
N SER A 472 16.63 -4.07 -28.16
CA SER A 472 15.43 -3.39 -28.63
C SER A 472 15.61 -1.87 -28.69
N PRO A 473 14.80 -1.16 -29.49
CA PRO A 473 14.58 0.28 -29.27
C PRO A 473 13.77 0.52 -27.99
N ASP A 474 13.42 1.79 -27.70
CA ASP A 474 12.40 2.12 -26.70
C ASP A 474 11.05 1.51 -27.11
N LEU A 475 10.52 0.61 -26.27
CA LEU A 475 9.27 -0.12 -26.53
C LEU A 475 8.07 0.49 -25.79
N THR A 476 8.16 1.76 -25.39
CA THR A 476 7.14 2.48 -24.61
C THR A 476 6.53 3.61 -25.43
N ALA A 477 5.45 4.23 -24.94
CA ALA A 477 4.86 5.40 -25.60
C ALA A 477 5.74 6.66 -25.39
N ASN A 478 6.44 6.72 -24.25
CA ASN A 478 7.42 7.74 -23.89
C ASN A 478 6.95 9.18 -24.18
N GLU A 479 5.71 9.49 -23.80
CA GLU A 479 5.13 10.81 -24.04
C GLU A 479 5.85 11.89 -23.20
N PRO A 480 6.40 12.96 -23.81
CA PRO A 480 7.18 13.97 -23.08
C PRO A 480 6.43 14.62 -21.91
N ALA A 481 5.12 14.81 -22.03
CA ALA A 481 4.27 15.39 -21.00
C ALA A 481 4.12 14.50 -19.74
N LYS A 482 4.54 13.23 -19.80
CA LYS A 482 4.48 12.27 -18.70
C LYS A 482 5.87 11.95 -18.12
N GLN A 483 6.94 12.47 -18.72
CA GLN A 483 8.32 12.36 -18.24
C GLN A 483 8.66 13.55 -17.34
N VAL A 484 7.95 13.64 -16.20
CA VAL A 484 8.02 14.78 -15.28
C VAL A 484 8.42 14.33 -13.88
N ILE A 485 8.85 15.28 -13.05
CA ILE A 485 9.05 15.06 -11.64
C ILE A 485 7.69 14.81 -10.98
N SER A 486 7.56 13.67 -10.30
CA SER A 486 6.33 13.29 -9.60
C SER A 486 6.18 14.02 -8.25
N GLY A 487 4.92 14.28 -7.89
CA GLY A 487 4.52 14.97 -6.67
C GLY A 487 4.43 16.48 -6.87
N GLU A 488 3.23 17.02 -6.72
CA GLU A 488 2.92 18.45 -6.78
C GLU A 488 1.66 18.74 -5.96
N PRO A 489 1.35 19.99 -5.57
CA PRO A 489 2.22 21.17 -5.61
C PRO A 489 3.18 21.29 -4.43
N ILE A 490 3.03 20.46 -3.38
CA ILE A 490 3.79 20.58 -2.12
C ILE A 490 4.99 19.62 -2.11
N THR A 491 4.75 18.34 -1.76
CA THR A 491 5.82 17.36 -1.59
C THR A 491 6.07 16.60 -2.90
N ARG A 492 7.34 16.37 -3.21
CA ARG A 492 7.75 15.53 -4.33
C ARG A 492 7.70 14.05 -3.95
N ASP A 493 7.25 13.20 -4.88
CA ASP A 493 7.17 11.75 -4.73
C ASP A 493 8.15 11.13 -5.74
N ILE A 494 9.43 11.09 -5.38
CA ILE A 494 10.55 10.71 -6.28
C ILE A 494 11.36 9.56 -5.66
N THR A 495 10.67 8.52 -5.24
CA THR A 495 11.29 7.29 -4.69
C THR A 495 11.61 6.25 -5.77
N GLY A 496 11.24 6.56 -7.03
CA GLY A 496 11.54 5.77 -8.22
C GLY A 496 10.43 4.81 -8.62
N GLU A 497 9.38 4.67 -7.82
CA GLU A 497 8.17 3.90 -8.13
C GLU A 497 7.24 4.61 -9.11
N GLU A 498 7.42 5.93 -9.24
CA GLU A 498 6.63 6.82 -10.08
C GLU A 498 7.21 6.89 -11.51
N VAL A 499 8.31 6.17 -11.76
CA VAL A 499 8.94 6.11 -13.09
C VAL A 499 8.00 5.43 -14.08
N TYR A 500 7.45 6.26 -14.96
CA TYR A 500 6.49 5.88 -15.99
C TYR A 500 7.19 5.68 -17.35
N SER A 501 6.52 5.04 -18.30
CA SER A 501 7.08 4.64 -19.60
C SER A 501 8.25 3.68 -19.45
N THR A 502 7.92 2.49 -18.96
CA THR A 502 8.81 1.34 -18.79
C THR A 502 8.13 0.07 -19.31
N ILE A 503 8.92 -0.90 -19.75
CA ILE A 503 8.42 -2.25 -20.03
C ILE A 503 8.02 -2.88 -18.70
N TYR A 504 6.76 -3.29 -18.62
CA TYR A 504 6.15 -3.81 -17.40
C TYR A 504 5.96 -5.34 -17.46
N ALA A 505 5.91 -5.90 -18.67
CA ALA A 505 5.87 -7.33 -18.90
C ALA A 505 6.76 -7.69 -20.09
N LEU A 506 7.49 -8.80 -19.97
CA LEU A 506 8.33 -9.37 -21.01
C LEU A 506 8.19 -10.89 -20.95
N ARG A 507 8.01 -11.57 -22.10
CA ARG A 507 8.05 -13.04 -22.17
C ARG A 507 8.59 -13.51 -23.51
N GLU A 508 9.45 -14.51 -23.48
CA GLU A 508 9.76 -15.31 -24.67
C GLU A 508 8.71 -16.42 -24.82
N SER A 509 8.27 -16.67 -26.05
CA SER A 509 7.35 -17.75 -26.39
C SER A 509 7.97 -19.09 -26.03
N THR A 510 7.21 -19.99 -25.38
CA THR A 510 7.63 -21.38 -25.16
C THR A 510 7.51 -22.25 -26.42
N LEU A 511 6.80 -21.76 -27.44
CA LEU A 511 6.52 -22.50 -28.67
C LEU A 511 7.57 -22.26 -29.76
N GLU A 512 8.18 -21.09 -29.79
CA GLU A 512 9.11 -20.69 -30.85
C GLU A 512 10.25 -19.84 -30.28
N PRO A 513 11.52 -20.27 -30.43
CA PRO A 513 12.67 -19.52 -29.94
C PRO A 513 12.83 -18.19 -30.68
N GLY A 514 13.20 -17.15 -29.93
CA GLY A 514 13.40 -15.81 -30.50
C GLY A 514 12.12 -15.02 -30.77
N VAL A 515 10.94 -15.57 -30.46
CA VAL A 515 9.68 -14.82 -30.41
C VAL A 515 9.50 -14.24 -29.01
N ILE A 516 9.63 -12.92 -28.87
CA ILE A 516 9.57 -12.24 -27.57
C ILE A 516 8.49 -11.15 -27.62
N TRP A 517 7.64 -11.12 -26.60
CA TRP A 517 6.58 -10.14 -26.41
C TRP A 517 6.93 -9.18 -25.28
N SER A 518 6.64 -7.90 -25.48
CA SER A 518 6.74 -6.87 -24.45
C SER A 518 5.44 -6.08 -24.32
N GLY A 519 5.14 -5.65 -23.09
CA GLY A 519 4.05 -4.74 -22.78
C GLY A 519 4.52 -3.65 -21.85
N ALA A 520 4.29 -2.39 -22.20
CA ALA A 520 4.69 -1.23 -21.42
C ALA A 520 3.59 -0.76 -20.45
N ASN A 521 3.97 -0.14 -19.33
CA ASN A 521 3.02 0.42 -18.35
C ASN A 521 2.26 1.65 -18.89
N ASP A 522 2.67 2.16 -20.05
CA ASP A 522 2.04 3.27 -20.74
C ASP A 522 1.26 2.88 -22.00
N GLY A 523 1.12 1.57 -22.27
CA GLY A 523 0.14 1.04 -23.23
C GLY A 523 0.70 0.19 -24.37
N PRO A 524 1.82 0.55 -25.02
CA PRO A 524 2.29 -0.19 -26.19
C PRO A 524 2.60 -1.66 -25.94
N VAL A 525 2.33 -2.47 -26.96
CA VAL A 525 2.66 -3.89 -27.03
C VAL A 525 3.48 -4.15 -28.28
N PHE A 526 4.64 -4.77 -28.12
CA PHE A 526 5.54 -5.13 -29.23
C PHE A 526 5.84 -6.62 -29.24
N VAL A 527 6.18 -7.11 -30.43
CA VAL A 527 6.68 -8.47 -30.64
C VAL A 527 7.89 -8.45 -31.56
N THR A 528 8.93 -9.21 -31.21
CA THR A 528 10.01 -9.63 -32.12
C THR A 528 9.81 -11.09 -32.48
N ARG A 529 10.19 -11.48 -33.69
CA ARG A 529 10.23 -12.88 -34.15
C ARG A 529 11.63 -13.30 -34.65
N ASP A 530 12.63 -12.46 -34.40
CA ASP A 530 13.98 -12.62 -34.89
C ASP A 530 15.02 -12.38 -33.78
N ASN A 531 14.64 -12.74 -32.55
CA ASN A 531 15.46 -12.66 -31.34
C ASN A 531 15.96 -11.23 -31.06
N GLY A 532 15.07 -10.25 -31.23
CA GLY A 532 15.28 -8.84 -30.89
C GLY A 532 15.91 -8.00 -32.00
N LYS A 533 16.14 -8.54 -33.20
CA LYS A 533 16.71 -7.72 -34.30
C LYS A 533 15.71 -6.69 -34.79
N THR A 534 14.43 -7.07 -34.90
CA THR A 534 13.33 -6.18 -35.27
C THR A 534 12.16 -6.35 -34.30
N TRP A 535 11.47 -5.23 -34.01
CA TRP A 535 10.32 -5.19 -33.12
C TRP A 535 9.13 -4.56 -33.84
N LYS A 536 8.01 -5.27 -33.87
CA LYS A 536 6.76 -4.82 -34.48
C LYS A 536 5.79 -4.37 -33.41
N ASN A 537 5.29 -3.14 -33.52
CA ASN A 537 4.19 -2.65 -32.70
C ASN A 537 2.89 -3.38 -33.10
N VAL A 538 2.27 -4.06 -32.14
CA VAL A 538 1.03 -4.83 -32.31
C VAL A 538 -0.06 -4.34 -31.34
N THR A 539 0.08 -3.12 -30.84
CA THR A 539 -0.89 -2.48 -29.94
C THR A 539 -2.29 -2.43 -30.59
N PRO A 540 -3.33 -2.99 -29.95
CA PRO A 540 -4.68 -2.95 -30.50
C PRO A 540 -5.20 -1.51 -30.68
N LYS A 541 -5.79 -1.20 -31.84
CA LYS A 541 -6.30 0.15 -32.17
C LYS A 541 -7.53 0.59 -31.35
N ARG A 542 -8.19 -0.33 -30.64
CA ARG A 542 -9.30 -0.05 -29.70
C ARG A 542 -9.11 -0.88 -28.44
N PRO A 543 -9.25 -0.29 -27.24
CA PRO A 543 -9.67 -1.11 -26.11
C PRO A 543 -11.09 -1.61 -26.41
N PRO A 544 -11.37 -2.92 -26.34
CA PRO A 544 -12.72 -3.44 -26.51
C PRO A 544 -13.68 -2.84 -25.47
N PRO A 545 -15.00 -2.80 -25.75
CA PRO A 545 -15.98 -2.09 -24.94
C PRO A 545 -15.95 -2.55 -23.46
N ARG A 546 -16.02 -1.57 -22.56
CA ARG A 546 -16.08 -1.78 -21.11
C ARG A 546 -17.33 -2.63 -20.77
N ARG A 547 -17.14 -3.89 -20.40
CA ARG A 547 -18.19 -4.64 -19.68
C ARG A 547 -18.23 -4.14 -18.23
N PRO A 548 -19.40 -3.90 -17.63
CA PRO A 548 -19.53 -3.53 -16.23
C PRO A 548 -19.34 -4.79 -15.37
N ARG A 549 -18.10 -5.22 -15.17
CA ARG A 549 -17.74 -6.08 -14.04
C ARG A 549 -16.47 -5.53 -13.40
N ALA A 550 -16.55 -5.35 -12.09
CA ALA A 550 -15.56 -4.73 -11.26
C ALA A 550 -14.36 -5.67 -11.04
N GLU A 551 -13.47 -5.74 -12.03
CA GLU A 551 -12.16 -6.36 -11.85
C GLU A 551 -11.06 -5.30 -11.93
N HIS A 552 -10.10 -5.47 -11.00
CA HIS A 552 -8.89 -4.70 -10.75
C HIS A 552 -8.50 -3.66 -11.82
N ARG A 553 -8.49 -2.38 -11.42
CA ARG A 553 -7.82 -1.32 -12.19
C ARG A 553 -6.31 -1.37 -11.96
N THR A 554 -5.69 -2.41 -12.51
CA THR A 554 -4.27 -2.47 -12.89
C THR A 554 -4.13 -3.54 -13.98
N LEU A 555 -3.40 -3.24 -15.06
CA LEU A 555 -3.03 -4.12 -16.19
C LEU A 555 -4.07 -4.38 -17.29
N ALA A 556 -4.37 -3.36 -18.11
CA ALA A 556 -4.97 -3.56 -19.43
C ALA A 556 -3.90 -3.57 -20.54
N ALA A 557 -3.05 -4.60 -20.52
CA ALA A 557 -2.31 -5.10 -21.68
C ALA A 557 -1.95 -6.59 -21.50
N SER A 558 -1.59 -7.02 -20.28
CA SER A 558 -1.14 -8.40 -20.03
C SER A 558 -2.27 -9.40 -19.70
N GLN A 559 -3.42 -8.95 -19.22
CA GLN A 559 -4.55 -9.83 -18.87
C GLN A 559 -5.24 -10.50 -20.07
N ARG A 560 -5.09 -9.98 -21.30
CA ARG A 560 -5.80 -10.50 -22.48
C ARG A 560 -4.96 -11.42 -23.37
N LEU A 561 -3.68 -11.59 -23.09
CA LEU A 561 -2.77 -12.42 -23.87
C LEU A 561 -2.36 -13.73 -23.17
N GLY A 562 -2.97 -14.07 -22.03
CA GLY A 562 -2.58 -15.28 -21.28
C GLY A 562 -1.13 -15.23 -20.74
N ILE A 563 -0.58 -14.03 -20.55
CA ILE A 563 0.85 -13.83 -20.22
C ILE A 563 1.17 -13.97 -18.72
N HIS A 564 0.18 -14.20 -17.85
CA HIS A 564 0.44 -14.53 -16.45
C HIS A 564 -0.44 -15.68 -15.94
N CYS A 565 0.21 -16.70 -15.36
CA CYS A 565 -0.36 -17.41 -14.23
C CYS A 565 -0.37 -16.44 -13.03
N ARG A 566 -1.55 -15.94 -12.65
CA ARG A 566 -1.75 -15.46 -11.28
C ARG A 566 -2.00 -16.68 -10.41
N LEU A 567 -1.07 -16.99 -9.51
CA LEU A 567 -1.42 -17.70 -8.29
C LEU A 567 -2.01 -16.65 -7.34
N SER A 568 -3.31 -16.40 -7.42
CA SER A 568 -4.01 -15.71 -6.33
C SER A 568 -4.29 -16.76 -5.27
N ILE A 569 -3.40 -16.89 -4.28
CA ILE A 569 -3.77 -17.51 -3.02
C ILE A 569 -4.56 -16.43 -2.27
N SER A 570 -5.85 -16.30 -2.56
CA SER A 570 -6.76 -15.84 -1.52
C SER A 570 -6.83 -16.97 -0.50
N SER A 571 -6.70 -16.65 0.78
CA SER A 571 -6.73 -17.58 1.93
C SER A 571 -8.07 -18.32 2.11
N GLN A 572 -8.88 -18.46 1.05
CA GLN A 572 -10.23 -19.00 1.09
C GLN A 572 -10.34 -20.52 1.34
N ARG A 573 -9.25 -21.25 1.64
CA ARG A 573 -9.29 -22.61 2.23
C ARG A 573 -7.86 -23.10 2.53
N LEU A 574 -7.43 -22.99 3.79
CA LEU A 574 -6.46 -23.93 4.34
C LEU A 574 -7.22 -25.16 4.82
N ALA A 575 -7.39 -26.13 3.92
CA ALA A 575 -7.69 -27.51 4.26
C ALA A 575 -6.73 -28.39 3.47
N THR A 576 -5.95 -29.18 4.22
CA THR A 576 -4.90 -30.11 3.81
C THR A 576 -5.16 -30.76 2.45
N LEU A 577 -4.47 -30.34 1.39
CA LEU A 577 -4.53 -30.97 0.07
C LEU A 577 -3.28 -31.82 -0.15
N HIS A 578 -3.44 -33.15 -0.09
CA HIS A 578 -2.44 -34.10 -0.58
C HIS A 578 -2.34 -33.98 -2.10
N LEU A 579 -1.27 -33.35 -2.62
CA LEU A 579 -0.96 -33.29 -4.04
C LEU A 579 -0.40 -34.65 -4.51
N ARG A 580 -1.27 -35.57 -4.93
CA ARG A 580 -0.87 -36.67 -5.82
C ARG A 580 -1.02 -36.23 -7.27
N HIS A 581 0.10 -36.29 -8.00
CA HIS A 581 0.24 -36.19 -9.46
C HIS A 581 -0.95 -35.58 -10.23
N GLN A 582 -0.95 -34.26 -10.40
CA GLN A 582 -1.59 -33.62 -11.55
C GLN A 582 -0.60 -32.69 -12.24
N ARG A 583 -0.36 -32.93 -13.52
CA ARG A 583 0.38 -32.02 -14.40
C ARG A 583 -0.42 -30.71 -14.49
N LEU A 584 0.19 -29.59 -14.15
CA LEU A 584 -0.33 -28.26 -14.50
C LEU A 584 -0.42 -28.17 -16.03
N ARG A 585 -1.65 -28.19 -16.57
CA ARG A 585 -1.92 -27.79 -17.96
C ARG A 585 -2.32 -26.32 -17.97
N CYS A 586 -1.56 -25.52 -18.71
CA CYS A 586 -2.00 -24.21 -19.19
C CYS A 586 -2.75 -24.45 -20.50
N ASP A 587 -4.08 -24.40 -20.48
CA ASP A 587 -4.87 -24.42 -21.71
C ASP A 587 -5.03 -22.97 -22.22
N LEU A 588 -4.46 -22.69 -23.39
CA LEU A 588 -4.68 -21.49 -24.18
C LEU A 588 -5.99 -21.65 -24.95
N GLU A 589 -7.07 -21.00 -24.49
CA GLU A 589 -8.23 -20.79 -25.37
C GLU A 589 -7.94 -19.63 -26.31
N ALA A 590 -7.70 -19.94 -27.59
CA ALA A 590 -7.70 -18.96 -28.67
C ALA A 590 -9.14 -18.48 -28.88
N VAL A 591 -9.35 -17.15 -28.83
CA VAL A 591 -10.58 -16.53 -29.29
C VAL A 591 -10.25 -15.84 -30.62
N ASP A 592 -10.90 -16.30 -31.68
CA ASP A 592 -10.81 -15.79 -33.06
C ASP A 592 -11.05 -14.27 -33.17
#